data_AF-A0A0P9CUY5-F1
#
_entry.id   AF-A0A0P9CUY5-F1
#
_cell.length_a   1.000
_cell.length_b   1.000
_cell.length_c   1.000
_cell.angle_alpha   90.00
_cell.angle_beta   90.00
_cell.angle_gamma   90.00
#
_symmetry.space_group_name_H-M   'P 1'
#
loop_
_entity.id
_entity.type
_entity.pdbx_description
1 polymer ?
#
loop_
_entity_poly.entity_id
_entity_poly.type
_entity_poly.pdbx_seq_one_letter_code
_entity_poly.pdbx_strand_id
1 'polypeptide(L)' 'MNAAILLPLLMILICTATLYGCYVAFDRLQTRIEQAHGRARWLPILLAAGIGLVALLTFWCCFTFSVGLMQALGLNL' A
#
# COMPACT_ATOMS: atom_id res chain seq x y z
N MET A 1 23.84 -13.66 3.71
CA MET A 1 22.97 -12.69 4.42
C MET A 1 21.97 -13.48 5.26
N ASN A 2 21.68 -13.03 6.49
CA ASN A 2 20.76 -13.72 7.40
C ASN A 2 19.33 -13.70 6.86
N ALA A 3 18.64 -14.85 6.85
CA ALA A 3 17.25 -14.95 6.39
C ALA A 3 16.30 -14.04 7.20
N ALA A 4 16.60 -13.81 8.47
CA ALA A 4 15.87 -12.89 9.35
C ALA A 4 15.93 -11.42 8.91
N ILE A 5 16.88 -11.05 8.05
CA ILE A 5 17.04 -9.68 7.51
C ILE A 5 16.54 -9.64 6.06
N LEU A 6 16.86 -10.68 5.28
CA LEU A 6 16.53 -10.74 3.86
C LEU A 6 15.01 -10.83 3.61
N LEU A 7 14.29 -11.61 4.43
CA LEU A 7 12.84 -11.77 4.32
C LEU A 7 12.09 -10.45 4.56
N PRO A 8 12.31 -9.73 5.69
CA PRO A 8 11.67 -8.43 5.90
C PRO A 8 11.98 -7.42 4.80
N LEU A 9 13.23 -7.36 4.31
CA LEU A 9 13.62 -6.45 3.22
C LEU A 9 12.85 -6.73 1.93
N LEU A 10 12.74 -8.00 1.52
CA LEU A 10 11.96 -8.38 0.35
C LEU A 10 10.47 -8.03 0.52
N MET A 11 9.92 -8.26 1.71
CA MET A 11 8.53 -7.92 2.00
C MET A 11 8.31 -6.40 1.96
N ILE A 12 9.23 -5.60 2.51
CA ILE A 12 9.16 -4.12 2.43
C ILE A 12 9.18 -3.65 0.98
N LEU A 13 10.03 -4.22 0.13
CA LEU A 13 10.07 -3.89 -1.30
C LEU A 13 8.75 -4.21 -2.01
N ILE A 14 8.20 -5.41 -1.77
CA ILE A 14 6.91 -5.83 -2.36
C ILE A 14 5.78 -4.93 -1.89
N CYS A 15 5.74 -4.62 -0.59
CA CYS A 15 4.68 -3.77 -0.05
C CYS A 15 4.81 -2.32 -0.55
N THR A 16 6.04 -1.81 -0.73
CA THR A 16 6.29 -0.48 -1.32
C THR A 16 5.82 -0.43 -2.78
N ALA A 17 6.13 -1.46 -3.57
CA ALA A 17 5.63 -1.58 -4.94
C ALA A 17 4.10 -1.63 -4.99
N THR A 18 3.49 -2.33 -4.04
CA THR A 18 2.03 -2.43 -3.91
C THR A 18 1.41 -1.07 -3.57
N LEU A 19 1.97 -0.34 -2.60
CA LEU A 19 1.53 1.02 -2.25
C LEU A 19 1.65 2.00 -3.42
N TYR A 20 2.75 1.91 -4.19
CA TYR A 20 2.90 2.69 -5.41
C TYR A 20 1.82 2.35 -6.45
N GLY A 21 1.52 1.06 -6.64
CA GLY A 21 0.43 0.61 -7.51
C GLY A 21 -0.94 1.15 -7.05
N CYS A 22 -1.21 1.11 -5.74
CA CYS A 22 -2.43 1.69 -5.17
C CYS A 22 -2.51 3.20 -5.44
N TYR A 23 -1.41 3.93 -5.28
CA TYR A 23 -1.35 5.37 -5.58
C TYR A 23 -1.70 5.65 -7.05
N VAL A 24 -1.05 4.96 -7.99
CA VAL A 24 -1.32 5.14 -9.44
C VAL A 24 -2.77 4.80 -9.77
N ALA A 25 -3.30 3.72 -9.21
CA ALA A 25 -4.69 3.32 -9.48
C ALA A 25 -5.70 4.31 -8.87
N PHE A 26 -5.42 4.85 -7.68
CA PHE A 26 -6.25 5.87 -7.04
C PHE A 26 -6.26 7.18 -7.85
N ASP A 27 -5.11 7.64 -8.33
CA ASP A 27 -4.99 8.82 -9.20
C ASP A 27 -5.81 8.67 -10.49
N ARG A 28 -5.73 7.49 -11.13
CA ARG A 28 -6.54 7.16 -12.31
C ARG A 28 -8.04 7.14 -12.00
N LEU A 29 -8.45 6.65 -10.82
CA LEU A 29 -9.86 6.69 -10.43
C LEU A 29 -10.32 8.12 -10.13
N GLN A 30 -9.47 8.95 -9.51
CA GLN A 30 -9.79 10.33 -9.21
C GLN A 30 -10.08 11.14 -10.48
N THR A 31 -9.23 11.02 -11.50
CA THR A 31 -9.47 11.66 -12.82
C THR A 31 -10.78 11.17 -13.47
N ARG A 32 -11.13 9.88 -13.31
CA ARG A 32 -12.43 9.34 -13.77
C ARG A 32 -13.62 9.88 -12.98
N ILE A 33 -13.47 10.07 -11.67
CA ILE A 33 -14.50 10.65 -10.78
C ILE A 33 -14.79 12.10 -11.19
N GLU A 34 -13.76 12.88 -11.54
CA GLU A 34 -13.90 14.25 -12.01
C GLU A 34 -14.61 14.34 -13.37
N GLN A 35 -14.41 13.36 -14.24
CA GLN A 35 -15.07 13.29 -15.56
C GLN A 35 -16.51 12.73 -15.48
N ALA A 36 -16.81 11.89 -14.48
CA ALA A 36 -18.09 11.20 -14.36
C ALA A 36 -19.17 12.09 -13.71
N HIS A 37 -20.34 12.16 -14.35
CA HIS A 37 -21.50 12.92 -13.85
C HIS A 37 -22.65 12.00 -13.44
N GLY A 38 -23.41 12.43 -12.43
CA GLY A 38 -24.59 11.71 -11.95
C GLY A 38 -24.28 10.32 -11.37
N ARG A 39 -25.12 9.34 -11.67
CA ARG A 39 -25.08 8.00 -11.05
C ARG A 39 -23.83 7.18 -11.43
N ALA A 40 -23.19 7.51 -12.54
CA ALA A 40 -21.95 6.87 -13.00
C ALA A 40 -20.73 7.17 -12.11
N ARG A 41 -20.80 8.21 -11.26
CA ARG A 41 -19.72 8.59 -10.34
C ARG A 41 -19.57 7.65 -9.14
N TRP A 42 -20.63 6.91 -8.77
CA TRP A 42 -20.60 6.02 -7.61
C TRP A 42 -19.63 4.85 -7.76
N LEU A 43 -19.55 4.27 -8.96
CA LEU A 43 -18.66 3.13 -9.24
C LEU A 43 -17.18 3.46 -9.01
N PRO A 44 -16.61 4.53 -9.59
CA PRO A 44 -15.21 4.85 -9.36
C PRO A 44 -14.93 5.33 -7.93
N ILE A 45 -15.90 5.94 -7.23
CA ILE A 45 -15.77 6.24 -5.80
C ILE A 45 -15.66 4.95 -4.96
N LEU A 46 -16.52 3.96 -5.23
CA LEU A 46 -16.49 2.68 -4.52
C LEU A 46 -15.15 1.95 -4.74
N LEU A 47 -14.67 1.95 -5.99
CA LEU A 47 -13.35 1.39 -6.33
C LEU A 47 -12.22 2.14 -5.62
N ALA A 48 -12.27 3.47 -5.57
CA ALA A 48 -11.26 4.28 -4.90
C ALA A 48 -11.21 3.98 -3.40
N ALA A 49 -12.37 3.86 -2.74
CA ALA A 49 -12.47 3.44 -1.34
C ALA A 49 -11.87 2.04 -1.12
N GLY A 50 -12.14 1.09 -2.02
CA GLY A 50 -11.56 -0.25 -1.97
C GLY A 50 -10.03 -0.24 -2.09
N ILE A 51 -9.49 0.54 -3.03
CA ILE A 51 -8.04 0.71 -3.18
C ILE A 51 -7.43 1.37 -1.94
N GLY A 52 -8.11 2.36 -1.35
CA GLY A 52 -7.71 2.98 -0.10
C GLY A 52 -7.61 1.98 1.05
N LEU A 53 -8.58 1.06 1.17
CA LEU A 53 -8.55 0.00 2.18
C LEU A 53 -7.36 -0.96 1.95
N VAL A 54 -7.11 -1.38 0.71
CA VAL A 54 -5.96 -2.24 0.36
C VAL A 54 -4.64 -1.53 0.68
N ALA A 55 -4.53 -0.23 0.36
CA ALA A 55 -3.36 0.57 0.70
C ALA A 55 -3.14 0.64 2.21
N LEU A 56 -4.20 0.84 3.00
CA LEU A 56 -4.13 0.88 4.47
C LEU A 56 -3.63 -0.46 5.05
N LEU A 57 -4.16 -1.59 4.57
CA LEU A 57 -3.72 -2.92 5.00
C LEU A 57 -2.26 -3.16 4.63
N THR A 58 -1.87 -2.80 3.41
CA THR A 58 -0.49 -2.93 2.91
C THR A 58 0.47 -2.06 3.73
N PHE A 59 0.05 -0.86 4.11
CA PHE A 59 0.83 0.04 4.97
C PHE A 59 1.10 -0.58 6.34
N TRP A 60 0.08 -1.15 6.99
CA TRP A 60 0.26 -1.84 8.26
C TRP A 60 1.19 -3.05 8.14
N CYS A 61 1.08 -3.82 7.05
CA CYS A 61 2.03 -4.89 6.77
C CYS A 61 3.48 -4.35 6.61
N CYS A 62 3.70 -3.28 5.83
CA CYS A 62 5.01 -2.62 5.70
C CYS A 62 5.59 -2.26 7.06
N PHE A 63 4.75 -1.66 7.90
CA PHE A 63 5.15 -1.19 9.22
C PHE A 63 5.60 -2.36 10.09
N THR A 64 4.83 -3.46 10.14
CA THR A 64 5.21 -4.66 10.90
C THR A 64 6.53 -5.26 10.42
N PHE A 65 6.76 -5.39 9.11
CA PHE A 65 8.04 -5.90 8.59
C PHE A 65 9.21 -4.95 8.87
N SER A 66 8.97 -3.63 8.81
CA SER A 66 9.99 -2.63 9.13
C SER A 66 10.40 -2.67 10.60
N VAL A 67 9.43 -2.86 11.50
CA VAL A 67 9.69 -3.06 12.94
C VAL A 67 10.47 -4.36 13.16
N GLY A 68 10.06 -5.47 12.54
CA GLY A 68 10.78 -6.74 12.62
C GLY A 68 12.22 -6.65 12.08
N LEU A 69 12.44 -5.87 11.03
CA LEU A 69 13.77 -5.59 10.49
C LEU A 69 14.62 -4.77 11.47
N MET A 70 14.05 -3.71 12.08
CA MET A 70 14.77 -2.92 13.09
C MET A 70 15.19 -3.78 14.29
N GLN A 71 14.31 -4.66 14.78
CA GLN A 71 14.64 -5.64 15.81
C GLN A 71 15.74 -6.60 15.37
N ALA A 72 15.68 -7.15 14.15
CA ALA A 72 16.69 -8.05 13.61
C ALA A 72 18.07 -7.38 13.42
N LEU A 73 18.09 -6.06 13.24
CA LEU A 73 19.30 -5.25 13.15
C LEU A 73 19.81 -4.78 14.52
N GLY A 74 19.10 -5.09 15.62
CA GLY A 74 19.44 -4.64 16.97
C GLY A 74 19.15 -3.16 17.22
N LEU A 75 18.37 -2.52 16.35
CA LEU A 75 17.87 -1.15 16.53
C LEU A 75 16.62 -1.24 17.40
N ASN A 76 16.82 -1.19 18.73
CA ASN A 76 15.72 -1.12 19.68
C ASN A 76 15.13 0.31 19.67
N LEU A 77 13.84 0.40 19.31
CA LEU A 77 12.98 1.57 19.55
C LEU A 77 12.44 1.52 20.98
#